data_AF-A0A2N0SKG5-F1
#
_entry.id   AF-A0A2N0SKG5-F1
#
_cell.length_a   1.000
_cell.length_b   1.000
_cell.length_c   1.000
_cell.angle_alpha   90.00
_cell.angle_beta   90.00
_cell.angle_gamma   90.00
#
_symmetry.space_group_name_H-M   'P 1'
#
loop_
_entity.id
_entity.type
_entity.pdbx_description
1 polymer ?
#
loop_
_entity_poly.entity_id
_entity_poly.type
_entity_poly.pdbx_seq_one_letter_code
_entity_poly.pdbx_strand_id
1 'polypeptide(L)'
;MPLINLRKLKNLLKRKLLPESYFRSNLLDFLPTHICAICHENQSASNASAVISSKVHNPYETNCGHKYCYFCIKTKLLQEGGTWQCLRCGAEVKEIKRFLEKLVEEEEENDRTNKGKQPAR
;
A
#
# COMPACT_ATOMS: atom_id res chain seq x y z
N MET A 1 1.87 -35.38 7.10
CA MET A 1 2.05 -34.41 8.21
C MET A 1 1.68 -33.02 7.68
N PRO A 2 0.53 -32.44 8.04
CA PRO A 2 0.18 -31.10 7.56
C PRO A 2 1.14 -30.07 8.18
N LEU A 3 1.86 -29.34 7.34
CA LEU A 3 2.76 -28.27 7.77
C LEU A 3 1.92 -27.07 8.22
N ILE A 4 1.66 -26.96 9.53
CA ILE A 4 1.02 -25.79 10.11
C ILE A 4 1.92 -24.56 9.89
N ASN A 5 1.35 -23.48 9.37
CA ASN A 5 2.06 -22.21 9.20
C ASN A 5 2.15 -21.48 10.56
N LEU A 6 3.28 -21.66 11.25
CA LEU A 6 3.52 -21.05 12.57
C LEU A 6 3.40 -19.52 12.57
N ARG A 7 3.63 -18.83 11.44
CA ARG A 7 3.48 -17.37 11.36
C ARG A 7 2.02 -16.96 11.45
N LYS A 8 1.16 -17.64 10.69
CA LYS A 8 -0.30 -17.43 10.74
C LYS A 8 -0.86 -17.73 12.13
N LEU A 9 -0.41 -18.82 12.76
CA LEU A 9 -0.83 -19.15 14.13
C LEU A 9 -0.40 -18.09 15.15
N LYS A 10 0.84 -17.60 15.06
CA LYS A 10 1.34 -16.51 15.92
C LYS A 10 0.55 -15.22 15.72
N ASN A 11 0.23 -14.85 14.48
CA ASN A 11 -0.56 -13.65 14.18
C ASN A 11 -1.99 -13.76 14.73
N LEU A 12 -2.61 -14.96 14.62
CA LEU A 12 -3.93 -15.23 15.20
C LEU A 12 -3.91 -15.16 16.73
N LEU A 13 -2.90 -15.74 17.37
CA LEU A 13 -2.74 -15.69 18.83
C LEU A 13 -2.55 -14.25 19.32
N LYS A 14 -1.67 -13.47 18.67
CA LYS A 14 -1.48 -12.05 18.97
C LYS A 14 -2.81 -11.29 18.93
N ARG A 15 -3.66 -11.56 17.93
CA ARG A 15 -4.99 -10.92 17.81
C ARG A 15 -5.97 -11.29 18.92
N LYS A 16 -5.90 -12.51 19.43
CA LYS A 16 -6.85 -12.99 20.44
C LYS A 16 -6.45 -12.62 21.86
N LEU A 17 -5.15 -12.47 22.10
CA LEU A 17 -4.60 -12.34 23.46
C LEU A 17 -4.13 -10.93 23.81
N LEU A 18 -3.84 -10.07 22.81
CA LEU A 18 -3.27 -8.75 23.06
C LEU A 18 -4.31 -7.63 22.87
N PRO A 19 -4.28 -6.59 23.71
CA PRO A 19 -5.19 -5.45 23.59
C PRO A 19 -4.91 -4.62 22.34
N GLU A 20 -5.92 -3.91 21.82
CA GLU A 20 -5.78 -3.09 20.61
C GLU A 20 -4.72 -1.97 20.73
N SER A 21 -4.43 -1.51 21.95
CA SER A 21 -3.33 -0.59 22.21
C SER A 21 -1.97 -1.16 21.81
N TYR A 22 -1.76 -2.47 21.98
CA TYR A 22 -0.54 -3.17 21.57
C TYR A 22 -0.41 -3.27 20.05
N PHE A 23 -1.53 -3.39 19.34
CA PHE A 23 -1.49 -3.38 17.87
C PHE A 23 -1.08 -2.00 17.36
N ARG A 24 -1.70 -0.93 17.87
CA ARG A 24 -1.39 0.46 17.49
C ARG A 24 0.05 0.88 17.74
N SER A 25 0.69 0.38 18.80
CA SER A 25 2.11 0.67 19.03
C SER A 25 3.05 0.02 18.00
N ASN A 26 2.58 -0.99 17.25
CA ASN A 26 3.34 -1.65 16.19
C ASN A 26 3.00 -1.13 14.78
N LEU A 27 2.09 -0.15 14.67
CA LEU A 27 1.72 0.44 13.39
C LEU A 27 2.82 1.41 12.91
N LEU A 28 3.17 1.28 11.63
CA LEU A 28 4.17 2.08 10.91
C LEU A 28 3.52 3.26 10.18
N ASP A 29 2.47 3.86 10.75
CA ASP A 29 1.75 4.96 10.10
C ASP A 29 2.61 6.22 9.97
N PHE A 30 3.55 6.41 10.89
CA PHE A 30 4.50 7.53 10.90
C PHE A 30 5.47 7.52 9.70
N LEU A 31 5.60 6.41 8.98
CA LEU A 31 6.52 6.31 7.85
C LEU A 31 6.01 7.14 6.66
N PRO A 32 6.85 7.94 5.98
CA PRO A 32 6.46 8.63 4.75
C PRO A 32 5.88 7.70 3.67
N THR A 33 4.96 8.20 2.85
CA THR A 33 4.22 7.39 1.85
C THR A 33 5.09 6.74 0.76
N HIS A 34 6.26 7.31 0.49
CA HIS A 34 7.23 6.77 -0.46
C HIS A 34 8.08 5.63 0.13
N ILE A 35 7.93 5.32 1.42
CA ILE A 35 8.61 4.23 2.13
C ILE A 35 7.65 3.04 2.30
N CYS A 36 8.10 1.87 1.85
CA CYS A 36 7.41 0.60 2.00
C CYS A 36 7.57 0.09 3.44
N ALA A 37 6.48 0.06 4.20
CA ALA A 37 6.51 -0.40 5.59
C ALA A 37 6.88 -1.89 5.73
N ILE A 38 6.64 -2.73 4.70
CA ILE A 38 7.09 -4.13 4.70
C ILE A 38 8.62 -4.22 4.53
N CYS A 39 9.21 -3.42 3.61
CA CYS A 39 10.66 -3.39 3.45
C CYS A 39 11.33 -2.89 4.73
N HIS A 40 10.76 -1.85 5.35
CA HIS A 40 11.23 -1.31 6.62
C HIS A 40 11.18 -2.36 7.74
N GLU A 41 10.04 -3.04 7.96
CA GLU A 41 9.90 -4.12 8.94
C GLU A 41 10.94 -5.22 8.74
N ASN A 42 11.15 -5.65 7.49
CA ASN A 42 12.12 -6.70 7.16
C ASN A 42 13.58 -6.26 7.42
N GLN A 43 13.90 -4.99 7.17
CA GLN A 43 15.21 -4.42 7.46
C GLN A 43 15.46 -4.39 8.98
N SER A 44 14.46 -3.95 9.75
CA SER A 44 14.54 -3.91 11.22
C SER A 44 14.65 -5.30 11.84
N ALA A 45 14.03 -6.32 11.23
CA ALA A 45 14.03 -7.68 11.76
C ALA A 45 15.32 -8.48 11.45
N SER A 46 16.06 -8.11 10.40
CA SER A 46 17.16 -8.92 9.91
C SER A 46 18.53 -8.54 10.47
N ASN A 47 18.68 -7.41 11.20
CA ASN A 47 19.96 -6.84 11.67
C ASN A 47 21.06 -6.81 10.58
N ALA A 48 20.69 -7.00 9.31
CA ALA A 48 21.60 -7.25 8.22
C ALA A 48 21.89 -5.91 7.57
N SER A 49 23.16 -5.53 7.54
CA SER A 49 23.70 -4.30 6.94
C SER A 49 23.51 -4.19 5.42
N ALA A 50 22.69 -5.05 4.81
CA ALA A 50 22.29 -4.89 3.42
C ALA A 50 21.33 -3.70 3.35
N VAL A 51 21.82 -2.56 2.87
CA VAL A 51 21.03 -1.34 2.64
C VAL A 51 20.05 -1.60 1.50
N ILE A 52 18.96 -2.33 1.79
CA ILE A 52 17.85 -2.44 0.87
C ILE A 52 17.08 -1.14 1.03
N SER A 53 17.12 -0.29 0.00
CA SER A 53 16.33 0.94 0.00
C SER A 53 14.88 0.58 0.30
N SER A 54 14.34 1.10 1.40
CA SER A 54 12.95 0.90 1.80
C SER A 54 11.98 1.71 0.93
N LYS A 55 12.48 2.39 -0.11
CA LYS A 55 11.67 3.11 -1.09
C LYS A 55 10.71 2.15 -1.80
N VAL A 56 9.49 2.61 -2.01
CA VAL A 56 8.48 1.87 -2.78
C VAL A 56 8.93 1.71 -4.23
N HIS A 57 9.10 0.47 -4.68
CA HIS A 57 9.37 0.11 -6.07
C HIS A 57 8.16 -0.57 -6.69
N ASN A 58 7.72 -0.13 -7.87
CA ASN A 58 6.48 -0.56 -8.53
C ASN A 58 5.27 -0.48 -7.55
N PRO A 59 4.75 0.73 -7.27
CA PRO A 59 3.79 0.96 -6.20
C PRO A 59 2.46 0.27 -6.48
N TYR A 60 1.98 -0.45 -5.48
CA TYR A 60 0.62 -1.00 -5.42
C TYR A 60 -0.09 -0.45 -4.20
N GLU A 61 -1.35 -0.11 -4.40
CA GLU A 61 -2.23 0.43 -3.38
C GLU A 61 -3.16 -0.67 -2.87
N THR A 62 -3.35 -0.69 -1.56
CA THR A 62 -4.28 -1.61 -0.87
C THR A 62 -5.68 -0.99 -0.77
N ASN A 63 -6.70 -1.78 -0.42
CA ASN A 63 -8.06 -1.27 -0.18
C ASN A 63 -8.17 -0.24 0.98
N CYS A 64 -7.12 -0.09 1.79
CA CYS A 64 -7.03 0.96 2.83
C CYS A 64 -6.27 2.22 2.38
N GLY A 65 -5.89 2.33 1.10
CA GLY A 65 -5.21 3.50 0.51
C GLY A 65 -3.69 3.52 0.68
N HIS A 66 -3.12 2.60 1.46
CA HIS A 66 -1.68 2.56 1.69
C HIS A 66 -0.91 1.89 0.54
N LYS A 67 0.26 2.47 0.22
CA LYS A 67 1.14 2.06 -0.87
C LYS A 67 2.34 1.25 -0.38
N TYR A 68 2.68 0.21 -1.11
CA TYR A 68 3.84 -0.65 -0.88
C TYR A 68 4.41 -1.16 -2.21
N CYS A 69 5.57 -1.82 -2.18
CA CYS A 69 6.10 -2.50 -3.36
C CYS A 69 5.18 -3.66 -3.78
N TYR A 70 4.97 -3.83 -5.08
CA TYR A 70 4.21 -4.96 -5.64
C TYR A 70 4.63 -6.31 -5.06
N PHE A 71 5.92 -6.63 -5.11
CA PHE A 71 6.46 -7.90 -4.65
C PHE A 71 6.22 -8.12 -3.14
N CYS A 72 6.29 -7.06 -2.34
CA CYS A 72 6.10 -7.13 -0.89
C CYS A 72 4.66 -7.49 -0.54
N ILE A 73 3.66 -6.79 -1.10
CA ILE A 73 2.26 -7.10 -0.77
C ILE A 73 1.87 -8.47 -1.33
N LYS A 74 2.27 -8.78 -2.57
CA LYS A 74 1.94 -10.06 -3.19
C LYS A 74 2.49 -11.23 -2.36
N THR A 75 3.73 -11.12 -1.90
CA THR A 75 4.36 -12.12 -1.02
C THR A 75 3.66 -12.21 0.34
N LYS A 76 3.33 -11.09 0.99
CA LYS A 76 2.60 -11.08 2.27
C LYS A 76 1.22 -11.73 2.15
N LEU A 77 0.45 -11.39 1.11
CA LEU A 77 -0.86 -12.00 0.86
C LEU A 77 -0.75 -13.50 0.60
N LEU A 78 0.24 -13.95 -0.17
CA LEU A 78 0.47 -15.38 -0.41
C LEU A 78 0.83 -16.13 0.88
N GLN A 79 1.67 -15.54 1.74
CA GLN A 79 2.10 -16.14 2.99
C GLN A 79 0.98 -16.27 4.04
N GLU A 80 0.06 -15.31 4.10
CA GLU A 80 -1.04 -15.30 5.07
C GLU A 80 -2.31 -16.00 4.54
N GLY A 81 -2.32 -16.39 3.25
CA GLY A 81 -3.41 -17.13 2.63
C GLY A 81 -4.54 -16.25 2.11
N GLY A 82 -4.20 -15.14 1.44
CA GLY A 82 -5.12 -14.27 0.71
C GLY A 82 -5.57 -13.02 1.46
N THR A 83 -5.34 -12.93 2.78
CA THR A 83 -5.69 -11.75 3.58
C THR A 83 -4.55 -11.42 4.53
N TRP A 84 -4.28 -10.12 4.74
CA TRP A 84 -3.18 -9.65 5.60
C TRP A 84 -3.54 -8.34 6.28
N GLN A 85 -2.97 -8.03 7.45
CA GLN A 85 -3.17 -6.75 8.11
C GLN A 85 -2.16 -5.70 7.66
N CYS A 86 -2.65 -4.56 7.21
CA CYS A 86 -1.82 -3.43 6.81
C CYS A 86 -0.92 -3.00 7.97
N LEU A 87 0.40 -2.95 7.75
CA LEU A 87 1.34 -2.53 8.79
C LEU A 87 1.24 -1.05 9.15
N ARG A 88 0.59 -0.23 8.32
CA ARG A 88 0.43 1.21 8.57
C ARG A 88 -0.77 1.50 9.47
N CYS A 89 -1.95 0.97 9.12
CA CYS A 89 -3.20 1.28 9.82
C CYS A 89 -3.90 0.09 10.47
N GLY A 90 -3.36 -1.13 10.35
CA GLY A 90 -3.96 -2.35 10.92
C GLY A 90 -5.18 -2.90 10.17
N ALA A 91 -5.68 -2.18 9.14
CA ALA A 91 -6.84 -2.61 8.36
C ALA A 91 -6.58 -3.93 7.61
N GLU A 92 -7.64 -4.71 7.41
CA GLU A 92 -7.56 -5.97 6.65
C GLU A 92 -7.45 -5.68 5.15
N VAL A 93 -6.35 -6.15 4.56
CA VAL A 93 -6.04 -6.06 3.15
C VAL A 93 -6.49 -7.34 2.45
N LYS A 94 -7.40 -7.19 1.49
CA LYS A 94 -7.93 -8.29 0.65
C LYS A 94 -7.61 -8.09 -0.82
N GLU A 95 -7.47 -6.84 -1.24
CA GLU A 95 -7.35 -6.44 -2.63
C GLU A 95 -6.18 -5.47 -2.80
N ILE A 96 -5.53 -5.56 -3.97
CA ILE A 96 -4.44 -4.68 -4.37
C ILE A 96 -4.64 -4.23 -5.80
N LYS A 97 -4.35 -2.95 -6.06
CA LYS A 97 -4.38 -2.35 -7.39
C LYS A 97 -3.03 -1.71 -7.71
N ARG A 98 -2.62 -1.74 -8.97
CA ARG A 98 -1.44 -1.00 -9.42
C ARG A 98 -1.70 0.49 -9.22
N PHE A 99 -0.76 1.21 -8.61
CA PHE A 99 -0.84 2.66 -8.50
C PHE A 99 -0.23 3.29 -9.75
N LEU A 100 -1.02 4.12 -10.44
CA LEU A 100 -0.58 4.93 -11.56
C LEU A 100 -0.68 6.39 -11.12
N GLU A 101 0.44 7.12 -11.22
CA GLU A 101 0.43 8.56 -10.97
C GLU A 101 -0.46 9.22 -12.04
N LYS A 102 -1.47 9.98 -11.62
CA LYS A 102 -2.30 10.73 -12.56
C LYS A 102 -1.51 11.96 -13.00
N LEU A 103 -1.15 12.01 -14.27
CA LEU A 103 -0.69 13.26 -14.88
C LEU A 103 -1.93 14.13 -15.09
N VAL A 104 -1.91 15.32 -14.50
CA VAL A 104 -2.94 16.32 -14.76
C VAL A 104 -2.56 16.97 -16.09
N GLU A 105 -3.35 16.72 -17.13
CA GLU A 105 -3.27 17.50 -18.36
C GLU A 105 -3.99 18.82 -18.09
N GLU A 106 -3.28 19.94 -18.22
CA GLU A 106 -3.88 21.27 -18.13
C GLU A 106 -4.75 21.46 -19.39
N GLU A 107 -6.07 21.37 -19.23
CA GLU A 107 -7.01 21.65 -20.31
C GLU A 107 -6.97 23.17 -20.62
N GLU A 108 -6.29 23.55 -21.70
CA GLU A 108 -6.35 24.90 -22.26
C GLU A 108 -7.78 25.19 -22.77
N GLU A 109 -8.52 25.99 -22.02
CA GLU A 109 -9.82 26.57 -22.36
C GLU A 109 -9.68 27.52 -23.58
N ASN A 110 -9.84 27.00 -24.80
CA ASN A 110 -9.88 27.80 -26.03
C ASN A 110 -11.31 28.32 -26.27
N ASP A 111 -11.66 29.42 -25.61
CA ASP A 111 -12.83 30.26 -25.95
C ASP A 111 -12.63 30.86 -27.35
N ARG A 112 -13.34 30.31 -28.35
CA ARG A 112 -13.45 30.92 -29.69
C ARG A 112 -14.89 31.32 -29.97
N THR A 113 -15.23 32.51 -29.49
CA THR A 113 -16.04 33.54 -30.17
C THR A 113 -17.03 33.06 -31.23
N ASN A 114 -18.28 32.91 -30.79
CA ASN A 114 -19.45 32.90 -31.66
C ASN A 114 -19.83 34.36 -32.00
N LYS A 115 -19.33 34.92 -33.11
CA LYS A 115 -19.87 36.15 -33.71
C LYS A 115 -20.52 35.80 -35.04
N GLY A 116 -21.85 35.82 -35.03
CA GLY A 116 -22.67 35.43 -36.15
C GLY A 116 -22.73 36.42 -37.32
N LYS A 117 -23.40 35.91 -38.36
CA LYS A 117 -24.31 36.61 -39.27
C LYS A 117 -23.66 37.53 -40.32
N GLN A 118 -23.42 36.95 -41.51
CA GLN A 118 -23.41 37.69 -42.77
C GLN A 118 -24.80 37.59 -43.42
N PRO A 119 -25.48 38.69 -43.78
CA PRO A 119 -26.61 38.64 -44.69
C PRO A 119 -26.14 38.65 -46.16
N ALA A 120 -26.83 37.86 -46.98
CA ALA A 120 -26.66 37.79 -48.42
C ALA A 120 -27.10 39.10 -49.10
N ARG A 121 -26.32 39.56 -50.08
CA ARG A 121 -26.85 40.27 -51.26
C ARG A 121 -25.87 40.18 -52.43
#